data_AF-A0A1Y1XV66-F1
#
_entry.id   AF-A0A1Y1XV66-F1
#
_cell.length_a   1.000
_cell.length_b   1.000
_cell.length_c   1.000
_cell.angle_alpha   90.00
_cell.angle_beta   90.00
_cell.angle_gamma   90.00
#
_symmetry.space_group_name_H-M   'P 1'
#
loop_
_entity.id
_entity.type
_entity.pdbx_description
1 polymer ?
#
loop_
_entity_poly.entity_id
_entity_poly.type
_entity_poly.pdbx_seq_one_letter_code
_entity_poly.pdbx_strand_id
1 'polypeptide(L)'
;SLLDLVGTFIFLVGNYLLFTTTTCQKTSPGLFGLSMALVILGYFVITIPVFLCGAVIFCLPCVLMIMRTLGIGEVTGAGATEDDAICCICLSEYEDGQKLRQLYCHHHFHIDCVDEWLKLNRTCPLCKRDI
;
A
#
# COMPACT_ATOMS: atom_id res chain seq x y z
N SER A 1 4.34 8.75 14.68
CA SER A 1 5.43 9.74 14.78
C SER A 1 5.32 10.52 16.08
N LEU A 2 6.40 11.16 16.57
CA LEU A 2 6.40 11.90 17.85
C LEU A 2 5.32 13.02 17.89
N LEU A 3 4.97 13.55 16.71
CA LEU A 3 3.87 14.48 16.47
C LEU A 3 2.48 13.89 16.80
N ASP A 4 2.24 12.60 16.53
CA ASP A 4 0.97 11.91 16.81
C ASP A 4 0.74 11.76 18.32
N LEU A 5 1.81 11.50 19.08
CA LEU A 5 1.76 11.31 20.52
C LEU A 5 1.42 12.63 21.24
N VAL A 6 2.05 13.73 20.80
CA VAL A 6 1.79 15.08 21.33
C VAL A 6 0.36 15.53 20.97
N GLY A 7 -0.10 15.28 19.74
CA GLY A 7 -1.48 15.59 19.34
C GLY A 7 -2.51 14.82 20.15
N THR A 8 -2.27 13.52 20.38
CA THR A 8 -3.15 12.68 21.20
C THR A 8 -3.20 13.17 22.65
N PHE A 9 -2.06 13.56 23.23
CA PHE A 9 -1.99 14.07 24.60
C PHE A 9 -2.74 15.40 24.78
N ILE A 10 -2.52 16.37 23.89
CA ILE A 10 -3.22 17.68 23.92
C ILE A 10 -4.73 17.48 23.78
N PHE A 11 -5.16 16.57 22.90
CA PHE A 11 -6.57 16.27 22.71
C PHE A 11 -7.19 15.61 23.97
N LEU A 12 -6.48 14.70 24.62
CA LEU A 12 -6.93 14.03 25.84
C LEU A 12 -7.06 15.02 27.02
N VAL A 13 -6.11 15.94 27.16
CA VAL A 13 -6.16 17.05 28.13
C VAL A 13 -7.30 18.02 27.80
N GLY A 14 -7.48 18.37 26.53
CA GLY A 14 -8.57 19.24 26.08
C GLY A 14 -9.96 18.66 26.37
N ASN A 15 -10.15 17.36 26.11
CA ASN A 15 -11.38 16.65 26.47
C ASN A 15 -11.57 16.60 27.99
N TYR A 16 -10.54 16.20 28.75
CA TYR A 16 -10.60 16.17 30.22
C TYR A 16 -11.02 17.50 30.83
N LEU A 17 -10.46 18.62 30.34
CA LEU A 17 -10.84 19.98 30.78
C LEU A 17 -12.28 20.34 30.41
N LEU A 18 -12.72 19.96 29.20
CA LEU A 18 -14.07 20.23 28.71
C LEU A 18 -15.14 19.44 29.52
N PHE A 19 -14.83 18.21 29.92
CA PHE A 19 -15.70 17.39 30.77
C PHE A 19 -15.67 17.79 32.26
N THR A 20 -14.57 18.38 32.74
CA THR A 20 -14.44 18.84 34.14
C THR A 20 -15.24 20.12 34.41
N THR A 21 -15.56 20.89 33.36
CA THR A 21 -16.26 22.17 33.49
C THR A 21 -17.78 21.99 33.57
N THR A 22 -18.30 21.68 34.76
CA THR A 22 -19.74 21.41 35.00
C THR A 22 -20.66 22.63 34.90
N THR A 23 -20.11 23.84 34.85
CA THR A 23 -20.86 25.11 34.83
C THR A 23 -21.60 25.35 33.50
N CYS A 24 -21.07 24.81 32.40
CA CYS A 24 -21.59 25.04 31.04
C CYS A 24 -22.87 24.21 30.75
N GLN A 25 -22.93 22.97 31.25
CA GLN A 25 -24.08 22.08 31.10
C GLN A 25 -25.39 22.69 31.65
N LYS A 26 -25.29 23.50 32.72
CA LYS A 26 -26.45 24.13 33.38
C LYS A 26 -26.89 25.44 32.74
N THR A 27 -25.99 26.14 32.03
CA THR A 27 -26.26 27.48 31.47
C THR A 27 -26.78 27.41 30.03
N SER A 28 -26.30 26.44 29.23
CA SER A 28 -26.71 26.28 27.83
C SER A 28 -26.58 24.82 27.35
N PRO A 29 -27.61 23.98 27.58
CA PRO A 29 -27.52 22.53 27.32
C PRO A 29 -27.39 22.18 25.82
N GLY A 30 -27.95 22.99 24.92
CA GLY A 30 -27.90 22.74 23.47
C GLY A 30 -26.48 22.87 22.88
N LEU A 31 -25.73 23.89 23.28
CA LEU A 31 -24.33 24.08 22.86
C LEU A 31 -23.41 23.00 23.43
N PHE A 32 -23.66 22.59 24.68
CA PHE A 32 -22.92 21.48 25.29
C PHE A 32 -23.17 20.16 24.55
N GLY A 33 -24.42 19.84 24.24
CA GLY A 33 -24.78 18.66 23.45
C GLY A 33 -24.17 18.65 22.05
N LEU A 34 -24.18 19.79 21.35
CA LEU A 34 -23.52 19.94 20.05
C LEU A 34 -22.00 19.71 20.16
N SER A 35 -21.36 20.32 21.16
CA SER A 35 -19.91 20.18 21.38
C SER A 35 -19.51 18.74 21.66
N MET A 36 -20.31 18.02 22.45
CA MET A 36 -20.14 16.59 22.73
C MET A 36 -20.30 15.74 21.48
N ALA A 37 -21.32 16.00 20.67
CA ALA A 37 -21.57 15.26 19.45
C ALA A 37 -20.43 15.44 18.43
N LEU A 38 -19.91 16.67 18.27
CA LEU A 38 -18.79 16.97 17.38
C LEU A 38 -17.48 16.30 17.85
N VAL A 39 -17.24 16.28 19.17
CA VAL A 39 -16.09 15.57 19.76
C VAL A 39 -16.18 14.08 19.47
N ILE A 40 -17.33 13.44 19.75
CA ILE A 40 -17.54 12.00 19.53
C ILE A 40 -17.38 11.66 18.04
N LEU A 41 -17.99 12.45 17.16
CA LEU A 41 -17.87 12.28 15.71
C LEU A 41 -16.40 12.40 15.25
N GLY A 42 -15.67 13.38 15.76
CA GLY A 42 -14.23 13.54 15.49
C GLY A 42 -13.41 12.33 15.94
N TYR A 43 -13.68 11.78 17.12
CA TYR A 43 -13.03 10.56 17.60
C TYR A 43 -13.28 9.37 16.66
N PHE A 44 -14.53 9.16 16.23
CA PHE A 44 -14.84 8.08 15.28
C PHE A 44 -14.11 8.27 13.95
N VAL A 45 -14.14 9.49 13.38
CA VAL A 45 -13.47 9.78 12.10
C VAL A 45 -11.96 9.58 12.18
N ILE A 46 -11.32 9.81 13.35
CA ILE A 46 -9.88 9.63 13.54
C ILE A 46 -9.51 8.18 13.87
N THR A 47 -10.29 7.48 14.70
CA THR A 47 -9.97 6.11 15.15
C THR A 47 -10.26 5.05 14.10
N ILE A 48 -11.30 5.22 13.29
CA ILE A 48 -11.65 4.29 12.20
C ILE A 48 -10.51 4.09 11.19
N PRO A 49 -9.90 5.14 10.59
CA PRO A 49 -8.81 4.95 9.63
C PRO A 49 -7.56 4.37 10.30
N VAL A 50 -7.27 4.72 11.55
CA VAL A 50 -6.14 4.14 12.29
C VAL A 50 -6.34 2.65 12.54
N PHE A 51 -7.57 2.23 12.91
CA PHE A 51 -7.89 0.82 13.10
C PHE A 51 -7.86 0.03 11.80
N LEU A 52 -8.38 0.62 10.70
CA LEU A 52 -8.30 0.02 9.37
C LEU A 52 -6.84 -0.11 8.90
N CYS A 53 -6.01 0.92 9.06
CA CYS A 53 -4.58 0.86 8.76
C CYS A 53 -3.87 -0.20 9.60
N GLY A 54 -4.17 -0.29 10.91
CA GLY A 54 -3.63 -1.33 11.78
C GLY A 54 -4.04 -2.73 11.29
N ALA A 55 -5.33 -2.95 11.03
CA ALA A 55 -5.83 -4.21 10.51
C ALA A 55 -5.15 -4.59 9.18
N VAL A 56 -4.96 -3.64 8.26
CA VAL A 56 -4.22 -3.89 7.01
C VAL A 56 -2.76 -4.22 7.32
N ILE A 57 -2.04 -3.48 8.15
CA ILE A 57 -0.62 -3.74 8.43
C ILE A 57 -0.40 -5.11 9.09
N PHE A 58 -1.31 -5.57 9.95
CA PHE A 58 -1.20 -6.87 10.62
C PHE A 58 -1.76 -8.02 9.78
N CYS A 59 -2.85 -7.81 9.05
CA CYS A 59 -3.47 -8.86 8.25
C CYS A 59 -2.85 -9.01 6.87
N LEU A 60 -2.32 -7.95 6.26
CA LEU A 60 -1.65 -7.99 4.94
C LEU A 60 -0.44 -8.94 4.91
N PRO A 61 0.49 -8.99 5.88
CA PRO A 61 1.56 -9.97 5.88
C PRO A 61 1.02 -11.41 6.03
N CYS A 62 -0.01 -11.62 6.86
CA CYS A 62 -0.66 -12.92 6.98
C CYS A 62 -1.40 -13.33 5.69
N VAL A 63 -2.10 -12.41 5.04
CA VAL A 63 -2.83 -12.63 3.78
C VAL A 63 -1.85 -12.89 2.63
N LEU A 64 -0.75 -12.13 2.52
CA LEU A 64 0.30 -12.36 1.52
C LEU A 64 1.03 -13.70 1.74
N MET A 65 1.24 -14.11 2.99
CA MET A 65 1.78 -15.43 3.32
C MET A 65 0.79 -16.54 2.97
N ILE A 66 -0.49 -16.37 3.31
CA ILE A 66 -1.56 -17.33 2.98
C ILE A 66 -1.72 -17.47 1.47
N MET A 67 -1.74 -16.37 0.72
CA MET A 67 -1.78 -16.36 -0.75
C MET A 67 -0.60 -17.10 -1.36
N ARG A 68 0.61 -16.94 -0.80
CA ARG A 68 1.80 -17.71 -1.22
C ARG A 68 1.71 -19.20 -0.87
N THR A 69 1.13 -19.57 0.27
CA THR A 69 1.03 -20.97 0.72
C THR A 69 -0.13 -21.75 0.10
N LEU A 70 -1.21 -21.06 -0.29
CA LEU A 70 -2.37 -21.69 -0.93
C LEU A 70 -2.14 -21.99 -2.42
N GLY A 71 -0.96 -21.65 -2.97
CA GLY A 71 -0.60 -22.05 -4.33
C GLY A 71 -1.59 -21.56 -5.38
N ILE A 72 -2.31 -20.45 -5.15
CA ILE A 72 -2.96 -19.70 -6.22
C ILE A 72 -1.84 -18.98 -6.97
N GLY A 73 -1.11 -19.78 -7.74
CA GLY A 73 0.18 -19.49 -8.34
C GLY A 73 0.62 -20.63 -9.26
N GLU A 74 -0.32 -21.42 -9.79
CA GLU A 74 -0.09 -22.25 -10.96
C GLU A 74 -1.10 -21.88 -12.07
N VAL A 75 -0.56 -21.12 -13.02
CA VAL A 75 -0.92 -20.96 -14.43
C VAL A 75 -2.22 -21.61 -14.91
N THR A 76 -3.32 -20.85 -14.90
CA THR A 76 -4.26 -20.90 -16.03
C THR A 76 -4.56 -19.48 -16.48
N GLY A 77 -4.24 -19.22 -17.75
CA GLY A 77 -4.26 -17.90 -18.36
C GLY A 77 -5.65 -17.27 -18.38
N ALA A 78 -5.78 -16.14 -17.69
CA ALA A 78 -6.72 -15.06 -17.94
C ALA A 78 -6.33 -13.87 -17.05
N GLY A 79 -5.13 -13.34 -17.29
CA GLY A 79 -4.56 -12.27 -16.49
C GLY A 79 -3.19 -11.88 -17.02
N ALA A 80 -3.09 -11.65 -18.33
CA ALA A 80 -2.09 -10.72 -18.82
C ALA A 80 -2.46 -9.36 -18.19
N THR A 81 -1.91 -9.06 -17.01
CA THR A 81 -1.65 -7.66 -16.70
C THR A 81 -0.66 -7.22 -17.77
N GLU A 82 -0.95 -6.11 -18.44
CA GLU A 82 -0.17 -5.58 -19.56
C GLU A 82 1.35 -5.60 -19.25
N ASP A 83 1.73 -5.46 -17.98
CA ASP A 83 3.10 -5.52 -17.45
C ASP A 83 3.89 -6.83 -17.73
N ASP A 84 3.26 -8.01 -17.79
CA ASP A 84 3.97 -9.29 -18.07
C ASP A 84 4.13 -9.54 -19.58
N ALA A 85 3.38 -8.78 -20.39
CA ALA A 85 3.49 -8.77 -21.84
C ALA A 85 4.38 -7.62 -22.35
N ILE A 86 5.11 -6.93 -21.48
CA ILE A 86 5.94 -5.78 -21.85
C ILE A 86 7.43 -6.08 -21.68
N CYS A 87 8.24 -5.64 -22.64
CA CYS A 87 9.69 -5.66 -22.47
C CYS A 87 10.12 -4.51 -21.54
N CYS A 88 10.74 -4.82 -20.40
CA CYS A 88 11.13 -3.79 -19.43
C CYS A 88 12.26 -2.85 -19.91
N ILE A 89 12.86 -3.12 -21.07
CA ILE A 89 13.94 -2.32 -21.66
C ILE A 89 13.34 -1.20 -22.53
N CYS A 90 12.35 -1.52 -23.36
CA CYS A 90 11.68 -0.56 -24.25
C CYS A 90 10.27 -0.16 -23.80
N LEU A 91 9.77 -0.75 -22.70
CA LEU A 91 8.43 -0.55 -22.14
C LEU A 91 7.30 -0.74 -23.16
N SER A 92 7.54 -1.55 -24.19
CA SER A 92 6.58 -1.87 -25.25
C SER A 92 6.07 -3.30 -25.11
N GLU A 93 4.80 -3.50 -25.47
CA GLU A 93 4.15 -4.81 -25.49
C GLU A 93 4.82 -5.77 -26.49
N TYR A 94 4.74 -7.07 -26.20
CA TYR A 94 5.12 -8.14 -27.09
C TYR A 94 4.02 -8.37 -28.11
N GLU A 95 4.35 -8.25 -29.39
CA GLU A 95 3.43 -8.56 -30.48
C GLU A 95 3.59 -10.02 -30.93
N ASP A 96 2.51 -10.62 -31.43
CA ASP A 96 2.53 -11.96 -32.00
C ASP A 96 3.56 -12.07 -33.13
N GLY A 97 4.48 -13.04 -32.99
CA GLY A 97 5.55 -13.30 -33.96
C GLY A 97 6.84 -12.52 -33.72
N GLN A 98 6.92 -11.67 -32.69
CA GLN A 98 8.18 -11.06 -32.29
C GLN A 98 9.14 -12.08 -31.69
N LYS A 99 10.44 -11.92 -31.98
CA LYS A 99 11.48 -12.81 -31.46
C LYS A 99 11.93 -12.34 -30.08
N LEU A 100 11.72 -13.21 -29.09
CA LEU A 100 12.15 -12.98 -27.71
C LEU A 100 13.38 -13.83 -27.39
N ARG A 101 14.25 -13.30 -26.53
CA ARG A 101 15.36 -14.04 -25.92
C ARG A 101 15.04 -14.31 -24.47
N GLN A 102 15.20 -15.56 -24.06
CA GLN A 102 15.18 -15.97 -22.66
C GLN A 102 16.61 -16.06 -22.12
N LEU A 103 16.87 -15.45 -20.96
CA LEU A 103 18.14 -15.59 -20.24
C LEU A 103 18.13 -16.81 -19.30
N TYR A 104 19.30 -17.23 -18.80
CA TYR A 104 19.41 -18.32 -17.80
C TYR A 104 18.62 -18.08 -16.51
N CYS A 105 18.36 -16.82 -16.18
CA CYS A 105 17.51 -16.43 -15.06
C CYS A 105 16.00 -16.52 -15.35
N HIS A 106 15.62 -17.10 -16.50
CA HIS A 106 14.27 -17.31 -17.02
C HIS A 106 13.47 -16.06 -17.41
N HIS A 107 14.11 -14.89 -17.47
CA HIS A 107 13.47 -13.65 -17.93
C HIS A 107 13.51 -13.51 -19.46
N HIS A 108 12.43 -12.97 -20.02
CA HIS A 108 12.25 -12.75 -21.46
C HIS A 108 12.37 -11.26 -21.82
N PHE A 109 12.97 -10.98 -22.97
CA PHE A 109 13.11 -9.63 -23.53
C PHE A 109 13.08 -9.72 -25.06
N HIS A 110 12.80 -8.62 -25.77
CA HIS A 110 13.09 -8.56 -27.21
C HIS A 110 14.57 -8.82 -27.46
N ILE A 111 14.89 -9.60 -28.50
CA ILE A 111 16.28 -9.91 -28.87
C ILE A 111 17.09 -8.61 -29.01
N ASP A 112 16.56 -7.63 -29.76
CA ASP A 112 17.26 -6.37 -30.02
C ASP A 112 17.52 -5.58 -28.73
N CYS A 113 16.52 -5.55 -27.83
CA CYS A 113 16.63 -4.81 -26.58
C CYS A 113 17.67 -5.42 -25.63
N VAL A 114 17.66 -6.74 -25.45
CA VAL A 114 18.61 -7.40 -24.54
C VAL A 114 20.01 -7.48 -25.12
N ASP A 115 20.15 -7.60 -26.44
CA ASP A 115 21.45 -7.64 -27.09
C ASP A 115 22.14 -6.26 -27.01
N GLU A 116 21.41 -5.13 -27.16
CA GLU A 116 21.96 -3.79 -26.91
C GLU A 116 22.34 -3.58 -25.43
N TRP A 117 21.50 -4.04 -24.50
CA TRP A 117 21.80 -3.95 -23.07
C TRP A 117 23.08 -4.72 -22.70
N LEU A 118 23.24 -5.93 -23.25
CA LEU A 118 24.36 -6.81 -22.99
C LEU A 118 25.72 -6.30 -23.49
N LYS A 119 25.72 -5.40 -24.48
CA LYS A 119 26.94 -4.70 -24.91
C LYS A 119 27.51 -3.80 -23.82
N LEU A 120 26.65 -3.25 -22.97
CA LEU A 120 27.01 -2.29 -21.92
C LEU A 120 27.08 -2.94 -20.53
N ASN A 121 26.19 -3.89 -20.24
CA ASN A 121 26.04 -4.51 -18.93
C ASN A 121 25.87 -6.03 -19.06
N ARG A 122 26.72 -6.82 -18.41
CA ARG A 122 26.63 -8.30 -18.42
C ARG A 122 25.64 -8.88 -17.41
N THR A 123 24.66 -8.09 -16.98
CA THR A 123 23.71 -8.46 -15.93
C THR A 123 22.28 -8.32 -16.43
N CYS A 124 21.39 -9.19 -15.96
CA CYS A 124 19.97 -9.15 -16.25
C CYS A 124 19.33 -7.83 -15.78
N PRO A 125 18.55 -7.12 -16.62
CA PRO A 125 17.87 -5.88 -16.23
C PRO A 125 16.89 -6.04 -15.05
N LEU A 126 16.24 -7.20 -14.94
CA LEU A 126 15.22 -7.47 -13.92
C LEU A 126 15.81 -7.93 -12.59
N CYS A 127 16.70 -8.91 -12.61
CA CYS A 127 17.21 -9.54 -11.38
C CYS A 127 18.68 -9.22 -11.07
N LYS A 128 19.36 -8.44 -11.92
CA LYS A 128 20.77 -8.04 -11.76
C LYS A 128 21.77 -9.19 -11.59
N ARG A 129 21.36 -10.42 -11.90
CA ARG A 129 22.25 -11.58 -11.96
C ARG A 129 23.09 -11.51 -13.23
N ASP A 130 24.36 -11.88 -13.12
CA ASP A 130 25.24 -12.06 -14.27
C ASP A 130 24.69 -13.11 -15.24
N ILE A 131 24.91 -12.85 -16.53
CA ILE A 131 24.43 -13.62 -17.68
C ILE A 131 25.52 -14.53 -18.21
#